data_AF-H2J7G4-F1
#
_entry.id   AF-H2J7G4-F1
#
_cell.length_a   1.000
_cell.length_b   1.000
_cell.length_c   1.000
_cell.angle_alpha   90.00
_cell.angle_beta   90.00
_cell.angle_gamma   90.00
#
_symmetry.space_group_name_H-M   'P 1'
#
loop_
_entity.id
_entity.type
_entity.pdbx_description
1 polymer ?
#
loop_
_entity_poly.entity_id
_entity_poly.type
_entity_poly.pdbx_seq_one_letter_code
_entity_poly.pdbx_strand_id
1 'polypeptide(L)'
;MELGKIIEKVVDKPLNKTDKKLLVNREKEFELINLLTQYQPYGIYGICGETGIGKTTVINNIEIPFHTIKITLTQRENQDTILYDILYNLSLVSEKDIKIAKEIKEWILEEISYIKGFSLGISFIGNASVGSQNQKAPRFNYFKAKEYLNKLTDELIKKYNKVIIIIDELDKEKKRDVLIVLDSLKLELQKEGLIVIVSLPYSIYREYKNDRMHRNESGNLENIIKDIIFLREFTSSEIKEILIKRLKEHIDFFDDKSLELIADFSDGNPRDAFWITQKIIFEALSQKIIRIDEKLVRTLMRNIVKEYLNEISLTEKQKTFIDESLYPGSREEIVKKAISKNKLPRSTAYSIFDRLLELGIIIEQNGTYKLSGKVKYLYI
;
A
#
# COMPACT_ATOMS: atom_id res chain seq x y z
N MET A 1 21.51 -21.11 18.51
CA MET A 1 20.46 -20.51 17.65
C MET A 1 20.91 -19.10 17.34
N GLU A 2 21.19 -18.77 16.07
CA GLU A 2 21.60 -17.39 15.73
C GLU A 2 20.36 -16.49 15.70
N LEU A 3 20.14 -15.81 16.83
CA LEU A 3 18.94 -15.02 17.10
C LEU A 3 18.69 -13.90 16.09
N GLY A 4 19.76 -13.31 15.54
CA GLY A 4 19.67 -12.33 14.45
C GLY A 4 19.01 -12.90 13.20
N LYS A 5 19.21 -14.18 12.89
CA LYS A 5 18.62 -14.83 11.71
C LYS A 5 17.10 -14.95 11.78
N ILE A 6 16.50 -15.10 12.97
CA ILE A 6 15.05 -15.18 13.12
C ILE A 6 14.42 -13.82 12.79
N ILE A 7 15.00 -12.74 13.33
CA ILE A 7 14.51 -11.38 13.11
C ILE A 7 14.59 -11.01 11.63
N GLU A 8 15.70 -11.32 10.96
CA GLU A 8 15.87 -11.08 9.52
C GLU A 8 14.76 -11.72 8.67
N LYS A 9 14.21 -12.86 9.09
CA LYS A 9 13.14 -13.56 8.35
C LYS A 9 11.79 -12.86 8.44
N VAL A 10 11.54 -12.14 9.53
CA VAL A 10 10.27 -11.45 9.79
C VAL A 10 10.36 -9.94 9.55
N VAL A 11 11.43 -9.45 8.93
CA VAL A 11 11.50 -8.06 8.45
C VAL A 11 10.44 -7.83 7.36
N ASP A 12 9.69 -6.73 7.49
CA ASP A 12 8.77 -6.29 6.45
C ASP A 12 9.55 -5.84 5.21
N LYS A 13 9.72 -6.78 4.28
CA LYS A 13 10.33 -6.56 2.98
C LYS A 13 9.46 -7.18 1.90
N PRO A 14 9.14 -6.43 0.81
CA PRO A 14 8.45 -6.98 -0.33
C PRO A 14 9.18 -8.21 -0.89
N LEU A 15 8.43 -9.23 -1.28
CA LEU A 15 9.01 -10.41 -1.91
C LEU A 15 9.37 -10.11 -3.36
N ASN A 16 10.48 -10.67 -3.83
CA ASN A 16 10.91 -10.58 -5.23
C ASN A 16 10.70 -11.91 -5.94
N LYS A 17 10.97 -11.96 -7.26
CA LYS A 17 10.85 -13.18 -8.08
C LYS A 17 11.65 -14.36 -7.52
N THR A 18 12.79 -14.10 -6.87
CA THR A 18 13.61 -15.13 -6.21
C THR A 18 12.94 -15.78 -4.99
N ASP A 19 11.95 -15.08 -4.42
CA ASP A 19 11.26 -15.47 -3.20
C ASP A 19 9.86 -16.03 -3.47
N LYS A 20 9.53 -16.39 -4.73
CA LYS A 20 8.20 -16.84 -5.16
C LYS A 20 7.61 -17.95 -4.27
N LYS A 21 8.46 -18.85 -3.75
CA LYS A 21 8.07 -19.92 -2.80
C LYS A 21 7.48 -19.43 -1.46
N LEU A 22 7.69 -18.15 -1.13
CA LEU A 22 7.17 -17.50 0.09
C LEU A 22 5.82 -16.84 -0.13
N LEU A 23 5.33 -16.75 -1.38
CA LEU A 23 4.02 -16.19 -1.67
C LEU A 23 2.93 -17.08 -1.06
N VAL A 24 1.88 -16.41 -0.58
CA VAL A 24 0.67 -17.02 -0.06
C VAL A 24 -0.49 -16.32 -0.73
N ASN A 25 -1.32 -17.11 -1.40
CA ASN A 25 -2.42 -16.61 -2.21
C ASN A 25 -1.95 -15.58 -3.28
N ARG A 26 -2.89 -14.78 -3.80
CA ARG A 26 -2.74 -13.75 -4.85
C ARG A 26 -2.73 -14.26 -6.28
N GLU A 27 -3.02 -15.54 -6.50
CA GLU A 27 -3.05 -16.16 -7.83
C GLU A 27 -4.09 -15.48 -8.73
N LYS A 28 -5.26 -15.14 -8.18
CA LYS A 28 -6.31 -14.43 -8.92
C LYS A 28 -5.86 -13.06 -9.38
N GLU A 29 -5.21 -12.30 -8.51
CA GLU A 29 -4.71 -10.97 -8.84
C GLU A 29 -3.56 -11.04 -9.86
N PHE A 30 -2.68 -12.04 -9.75
CA PHE A 30 -1.65 -12.30 -10.77
C PHE A 30 -2.28 -12.65 -12.13
N GLU A 31 -3.27 -13.53 -12.15
CA GLU A 31 -3.97 -13.93 -13.37
C GLU A 31 -4.67 -12.72 -14.01
N LEU A 32 -5.39 -11.91 -13.23
CA LEU A 32 -6.06 -10.71 -13.73
C LEU A 32 -5.07 -9.70 -14.33
N ILE A 33 -3.93 -9.45 -13.68
CA ILE A 33 -2.89 -8.55 -14.22
C ILE A 33 -2.32 -9.13 -15.52
N ASN A 34 -2.06 -10.44 -15.57
CA ASN A 34 -1.53 -11.08 -16.77
C ASN A 34 -2.52 -11.01 -17.94
N LEU A 35 -3.80 -11.32 -17.70
CA LEU A 35 -4.86 -11.22 -18.72
C LEU A 35 -5.02 -9.78 -19.22
N LEU A 36 -5.04 -8.81 -18.31
CA LEU A 36 -5.11 -7.39 -18.63
C LEU A 36 -3.94 -6.97 -19.50
N THR A 37 -2.70 -7.28 -19.09
CA THR A 37 -1.51 -6.92 -19.86
C THR A 37 -1.44 -7.65 -21.20
N GLN A 38 -2.02 -8.84 -21.31
CA GLN A 38 -2.11 -9.61 -22.55
C GLN A 38 -3.10 -9.01 -23.53
N TYR A 39 -4.35 -8.82 -23.12
CA TYR A 39 -5.45 -8.58 -24.05
C TYR A 39 -5.82 -7.11 -24.22
N GLN A 40 -5.47 -6.24 -23.27
CA GLN A 40 -5.81 -4.82 -23.39
C GLN A 40 -4.86 -4.12 -24.38
N PRO A 41 -5.37 -3.27 -25.29
CA PRO A 41 -4.55 -2.54 -26.25
C PRO A 41 -3.87 -1.31 -25.64
N TYR A 42 -4.51 -0.70 -24.64
CA TYR A 42 -4.00 0.47 -23.92
C TYR A 42 -4.76 0.70 -22.61
N GLY A 43 -4.21 1.54 -21.72
CA GLY A 43 -4.96 2.09 -20.59
C GLY A 43 -4.15 2.28 -19.32
N ILE A 44 -4.72 3.02 -18.37
CA ILE A 44 -4.19 3.17 -17.00
C ILE A 44 -5.01 2.27 -16.07
N TYR A 45 -4.33 1.47 -15.27
CA TYR A 45 -4.91 0.46 -14.38
C TYR A 45 -4.35 0.59 -12.98
N GLY A 46 -5.22 0.44 -11.98
CA GLY A 46 -4.85 0.58 -10.57
C GLY A 46 -4.56 -0.75 -9.90
N ILE A 47 -3.57 -0.78 -9.01
CA ILE A 47 -3.45 -1.77 -7.93
C ILE A 47 -3.73 -1.04 -6.62
N CYS A 48 -4.83 -1.38 -5.97
CA CYS A 48 -5.29 -0.76 -4.73
C CYS A 48 -5.27 -1.74 -3.58
N GLY A 49 -5.15 -1.22 -2.36
CA GLY A 49 -5.25 -2.00 -1.13
C GLY A 49 -4.62 -1.24 0.03
N GLU A 50 -4.93 -1.70 1.23
CA GLU A 50 -4.40 -1.11 2.47
C GLU A 50 -2.87 -1.07 2.49
N THR A 51 -2.33 -0.12 3.25
CA THR A 51 -0.88 0.01 3.41
C THR A 51 -0.33 -1.23 4.12
N GLY A 52 0.71 -1.85 3.54
CA GLY A 52 1.28 -3.10 4.07
C GLY A 52 0.66 -4.39 3.53
N ILE A 53 -0.38 -4.32 2.68
CA ILE A 53 -1.06 -5.51 2.15
C ILE A 53 -0.25 -6.31 1.10
N GLY A 54 0.87 -5.76 0.64
CA GLY A 54 1.75 -6.42 -0.34
C GLY A 54 1.58 -5.98 -1.79
N LYS A 55 1.14 -4.74 -2.07
CA LYS A 55 1.08 -4.17 -3.43
C LYS A 55 2.41 -4.30 -4.18
N THR A 56 3.52 -3.86 -3.57
CA THR A 56 4.87 -3.99 -4.14
C THR A 56 5.29 -5.44 -4.33
N THR A 57 4.89 -6.35 -3.42
CA THR A 57 5.11 -7.79 -3.58
C THR A 57 4.41 -8.33 -4.81
N VAL A 58 3.14 -7.94 -5.05
CA VAL A 58 2.41 -8.33 -6.26
C VAL A 58 3.13 -7.81 -7.49
N ILE A 59 3.43 -6.51 -7.54
CA ILE A 59 4.14 -5.85 -8.64
C ILE A 59 5.48 -6.53 -8.97
N ASN A 60 6.25 -6.97 -7.96
CA ASN A 60 7.55 -7.61 -8.19
C ASN A 60 7.44 -9.01 -8.79
N ASN A 61 6.30 -9.68 -8.61
CA ASN A 61 6.12 -11.09 -8.96
C ASN A 61 5.21 -11.31 -10.17
N ILE A 62 4.65 -10.26 -10.77
CA ILE A 62 3.90 -10.40 -12.02
C ILE A 62 4.81 -10.86 -13.17
N GLU A 63 4.25 -11.72 -14.02
CA GLU A 63 4.93 -12.31 -15.16
C GLU A 63 4.28 -11.78 -16.44
N ILE A 64 4.86 -10.71 -16.97
CA ILE A 64 4.37 -10.04 -18.17
C ILE A 64 5.24 -10.45 -19.35
N PRO A 65 4.65 -10.94 -20.46
CA PRO A 65 5.39 -11.37 -21.66
C PRO A 65 5.87 -10.20 -22.55
N PHE A 66 5.61 -8.95 -22.19
CA PHE A 66 5.96 -7.74 -22.95
C PHE A 66 7.09 -6.95 -22.29
N HIS A 67 7.66 -6.01 -23.04
CA HIS A 67 8.67 -5.10 -22.50
C HIS A 67 8.08 -4.30 -21.34
N THR A 68 8.67 -4.46 -20.16
CA THR A 68 8.15 -3.91 -18.91
C THR A 68 9.17 -2.98 -18.28
N ILE A 69 8.76 -1.74 -18.04
CA ILE A 69 9.55 -0.72 -17.34
C ILE A 69 8.90 -0.51 -15.97
N LYS A 70 9.62 -0.86 -14.91
CA LYS A 70 9.20 -0.56 -13.55
C LYS A 70 9.93 0.68 -13.05
N ILE A 71 9.16 1.66 -12.56
CA ILE A 71 9.66 2.81 -11.83
C ILE A 71 9.08 2.82 -10.41
N THR A 72 9.85 3.37 -9.48
CA THR A 72 9.45 3.54 -8.09
C THR A 72 9.62 5.01 -7.76
N LEU A 73 8.54 5.66 -7.33
CA LEU A 73 8.58 7.06 -6.96
C LEU A 73 9.14 7.20 -5.55
N THR A 74 9.87 8.27 -5.29
CA THR A 74 10.22 8.64 -3.90
C THR A 74 9.23 9.68 -3.42
N GLN A 75 8.80 9.62 -2.16
CA GLN A 75 7.76 10.50 -1.61
C GLN A 75 8.02 11.98 -1.93
N ARG A 76 6.98 12.67 -2.41
CA ARG A 76 7.06 14.02 -2.96
C ARG A 76 6.22 15.03 -2.18
N GLU A 77 6.60 16.31 -2.27
CA GLU A 77 5.92 17.39 -1.55
C GLU A 77 4.74 17.98 -2.34
N ASN A 78 4.73 17.86 -3.68
CA ASN A 78 3.70 18.46 -4.52
C ASN A 78 3.46 17.71 -5.85
N GLN A 79 2.39 18.08 -6.54
CA GLN A 79 1.95 17.49 -7.81
C GLN A 79 3.01 17.55 -8.94
N ASP A 80 3.65 18.70 -9.13
CA ASP A 80 4.60 18.91 -10.23
C ASP A 80 5.83 18.00 -10.10
N THR A 81 6.21 17.72 -8.86
CA THR A 81 7.33 16.83 -8.57
C THR A 81 7.05 15.36 -8.88
N ILE A 82 5.79 14.92 -8.88
CA ILE A 82 5.42 13.55 -9.26
C ILE A 82 5.67 13.33 -10.76
N LEU A 83 5.27 14.27 -11.61
CA LEU A 83 5.51 14.17 -13.07
C LEU A 83 7.01 14.13 -13.38
N TYR A 84 7.79 15.03 -12.78
CA TYR A 84 9.24 15.06 -12.98
C TYR A 84 9.89 13.76 -12.51
N ASP A 85 9.45 13.20 -11.39
CA ASP A 85 9.97 11.93 -10.88
C ASP A 85 9.61 10.75 -11.80
N ILE A 86 8.37 10.69 -12.31
CA ILE A 86 7.96 9.70 -13.31
C ILE A 86 8.84 9.80 -14.54
N LEU A 87 8.98 11.00 -15.12
CA LEU A 87 9.74 11.21 -16.33
C LEU A 87 11.24 10.95 -16.13
N TYR A 88 11.79 11.34 -14.98
CA TYR A 88 13.18 11.08 -14.61
C TYR A 88 13.45 9.59 -14.54
N ASN A 89 12.65 8.83 -13.77
CA ASN A 89 12.87 7.39 -13.62
C ASN A 89 12.63 6.63 -14.93
N LEU A 90 11.61 7.02 -15.72
CA LEU A 90 11.38 6.43 -17.05
C LEU A 90 12.57 6.68 -17.97
N SER A 91 13.09 7.90 -18.00
CA SER A 91 14.23 8.26 -18.84
C SER A 91 15.52 7.53 -18.40
N LEU A 92 15.74 7.39 -17.08
CA LEU A 92 16.87 6.67 -16.51
C LEU A 92 16.86 5.18 -16.91
N VAL A 93 15.71 4.50 -16.80
CA VAL A 93 15.60 3.08 -17.15
C VAL A 93 15.69 2.87 -18.67
N SER A 94 15.22 3.84 -19.45
CA SER A 94 15.15 3.75 -20.92
C SER A 94 16.41 4.24 -21.66
N GLU A 95 17.40 4.80 -20.96
CA GLU A 95 18.58 5.45 -21.55
C GLU A 95 19.38 4.53 -22.50
N LYS A 96 19.46 3.24 -22.17
CA LYS A 96 20.15 2.25 -23.00
C LYS A 96 19.42 1.95 -24.31
N ASP A 97 18.12 2.16 -24.31
CA ASP A 97 17.23 1.70 -25.36
C ASP A 97 16.76 2.81 -26.30
N ILE A 98 16.63 4.03 -25.78
CA ILE A 98 16.00 5.16 -26.43
C ILE A 98 16.91 6.38 -26.32
N LYS A 99 17.32 6.95 -27.47
CA LYS A 99 18.30 8.05 -27.51
C LYS A 99 17.84 9.30 -26.78
N ILE A 100 16.57 9.69 -26.94
CA ILE A 100 16.02 10.91 -26.32
C ILE A 100 15.95 10.81 -24.78
N ALA A 101 15.99 9.59 -24.22
CA ALA A 101 15.92 9.41 -22.78
C ALA A 101 17.12 10.06 -22.05
N LYS A 102 18.31 10.06 -22.66
CA LYS A 102 19.47 10.75 -22.08
C LYS A 102 19.26 12.27 -22.01
N GLU A 103 18.78 12.86 -23.10
CA GLU A 103 18.45 14.29 -23.19
C GLU A 103 17.42 14.69 -22.14
N ILE A 104 16.35 13.89 -21.99
CA ILE A 104 15.28 14.13 -21.01
C ILE A 104 15.82 14.10 -19.59
N LYS A 105 16.64 13.10 -19.27
CA LYS A 105 17.26 12.98 -17.94
C LYS A 105 18.12 14.19 -17.63
N GLU A 106 18.98 14.61 -18.56
CA GLU A 106 19.86 15.78 -18.40
C GLU A 106 19.05 17.06 -18.23
N TRP A 107 18.02 17.28 -19.06
CA TRP A 107 17.11 18.41 -18.93
C TRP A 107 16.42 18.47 -17.56
N ILE A 108 15.93 17.34 -17.05
CA ILE A 108 15.31 17.28 -15.71
C ILE A 108 16.31 17.66 -14.62
N LEU A 109 17.54 17.14 -14.67
CA LEU A 109 18.57 17.46 -13.67
C LEU A 109 18.92 18.96 -13.69
N GLU A 110 18.99 19.57 -14.87
CA GLU A 110 19.16 21.02 -15.00
C GLU A 110 18.00 21.79 -14.37
N GLU A 111 16.75 21.49 -14.73
CA GLU A 111 15.56 22.16 -14.18
C GLU A 111 15.49 22.06 -12.64
N ILE A 112 15.83 20.88 -12.10
CA ILE A 112 15.83 20.60 -10.66
C ILE A 112 16.93 21.34 -9.93
N SER A 113 18.11 21.49 -10.52
CA SER A 113 19.22 22.23 -9.91
C SER A 113 18.87 23.68 -9.58
N TYR A 114 17.87 24.24 -10.28
CA TYR A 114 17.34 25.56 -10.01
C TYR A 114 16.30 25.58 -8.87
N ILE A 115 15.66 24.44 -8.56
CA ILE A 115 14.60 24.31 -7.54
C ILE A 115 15.24 23.97 -6.18
N LYS A 116 15.41 24.99 -5.32
CA LYS A 116 15.84 24.77 -3.92
C LYS A 116 14.90 23.79 -3.22
N GLY A 117 15.47 22.72 -2.64
CA GLY A 117 14.76 21.75 -1.80
C GLY A 117 14.25 20.49 -2.52
N PHE A 118 14.39 20.39 -3.85
CA PHE A 118 13.99 19.18 -4.55
C PHE A 118 15.06 18.08 -4.43
N SER A 119 14.78 17.01 -3.70
CA SER A 119 15.66 15.85 -3.59
C SER A 119 15.10 14.68 -4.39
N LEU A 120 15.68 14.34 -5.54
CA LEU A 120 15.31 13.13 -6.31
C LEU A 120 15.69 11.81 -5.61
N GLY A 121 15.88 11.78 -4.28
CA GLY A 121 16.52 10.66 -3.59
C GLY A 121 17.99 10.48 -3.93
N ILE A 122 18.57 11.40 -4.72
CA ILE A 122 19.98 11.46 -5.08
C ILE A 122 20.64 12.48 -4.16
N SER A 123 21.55 12.02 -3.30
CA SER A 123 22.43 12.90 -2.55
C SER A 123 23.32 13.67 -3.53
N PHE A 124 22.92 14.87 -3.92
CA PHE A 124 23.75 15.78 -4.69
C PHE A 124 24.89 16.32 -3.79
N ILE A 125 25.95 15.52 -3.63
CA ILE A 125 27.25 16.02 -3.19
C ILE A 125 27.99 16.47 -4.44
N GLY A 126 27.77 17.73 -4.82
CA GLY A 126 28.50 18.41 -5.88
C GLY A 126 28.68 19.86 -5.47
N ASN A 127 29.93 20.29 -5.30
CA ASN A 127 30.33 21.59 -4.79
C ASN A 127 29.63 22.75 -5.54
N ALA A 128 28.55 23.28 -4.98
CA ALA A 128 27.97 24.54 -5.41
C ALA A 128 28.77 25.68 -4.77
N SER A 129 29.83 26.12 -5.43
CA SER A 129 30.40 27.45 -5.21
C SER A 129 29.30 28.49 -5.40
N VAL A 130 28.93 29.14 -4.30
CA VAL A 130 27.83 30.11 -4.20
C VAL A 130 28.15 31.34 -5.04
N GLY A 131 27.64 31.37 -6.27
CA GLY A 131 27.50 32.57 -7.09
C GLY A 131 26.11 33.16 -6.88
N SER A 132 26.03 34.23 -6.10
CA SER A 132 24.82 35.05 -5.93
C SER A 132 24.44 35.72 -7.26
N GLN A 133 23.55 35.11 -8.05
CA GLN A 133 22.80 35.79 -9.10
C GLN A 133 21.30 35.61 -8.92
N ASN A 134 20.62 36.76 -8.82
CA ASN A 134 19.19 37.04 -8.85
C ASN A 134 18.24 35.84 -9.08
N GLN A 135 17.65 35.38 -7.98
CA GLN A 135 16.67 34.30 -7.91
C GLN A 135 15.35 34.71 -8.59
N LYS A 136 15.17 34.31 -9.85
CA LYS A 136 13.82 33.99 -10.35
C LYS A 136 13.49 32.60 -9.79
N ALA A 137 12.39 32.50 -9.02
CA ALA A 137 11.86 31.19 -8.66
C ALA A 137 11.67 30.37 -9.96
N PRO A 138 12.29 29.19 -10.10
CA PRO A 138 12.11 28.38 -11.29
C PRO A 138 10.66 27.94 -11.33
N ARG A 139 9.98 28.19 -12.44
CA ARG A 139 8.64 27.65 -12.67
C ARG A 139 8.82 26.28 -13.30
N PHE A 140 8.27 25.24 -12.66
CA PHE A 140 8.16 23.91 -13.25
C PHE A 140 7.60 24.03 -14.68
N ASN A 141 8.34 23.55 -15.68
CA ASN A 141 7.91 23.60 -17.07
C ASN A 141 7.06 22.36 -17.40
N TYR A 142 5.85 22.38 -16.85
CA TYR A 142 4.88 21.30 -16.95
C TYR A 142 4.60 20.87 -18.41
N PHE A 143 4.48 21.84 -19.33
CA PHE A 143 4.23 21.58 -20.75
C PHE A 143 5.38 20.80 -21.41
N LYS A 144 6.63 21.20 -21.16
CA LYS A 144 7.81 20.53 -21.72
C LYS A 144 7.98 19.12 -21.14
N ALA A 145 7.70 18.92 -19.85
CA ALA A 145 7.70 17.60 -19.24
C ALA A 145 6.67 16.66 -19.90
N LYS A 146 5.45 17.15 -20.16
CA LYS A 146 4.43 16.38 -20.91
C LYS A 146 4.87 16.04 -22.33
N GLU A 147 5.45 17.01 -23.05
CA GLU A 147 5.98 16.78 -24.39
C GLU A 147 7.07 15.70 -24.40
N TYR A 148 7.99 15.75 -23.44
CA TYR A 148 9.03 14.74 -23.31
C TYR A 148 8.50 13.37 -22.91
N LEU A 149 7.52 13.30 -22.01
CA LEU A 149 6.83 12.05 -21.70
C LEU A 149 6.17 11.46 -22.95
N ASN A 150 5.51 12.31 -23.74
CA ASN A 150 4.88 11.92 -24.99
C ASN A 150 5.90 11.33 -25.97
N LYS A 151 7.00 12.04 -26.22
CA LYS A 151 8.08 11.58 -27.13
C LYS A 151 8.73 10.28 -26.65
N LEU A 152 9.02 10.18 -25.35
CA LEU A 152 9.64 8.99 -24.76
C LEU A 152 8.74 7.76 -24.91
N THR A 153 7.46 7.90 -24.58
CA THR A 153 6.48 6.81 -24.73
C THR A 153 6.28 6.40 -26.18
N ASP A 154 6.22 7.35 -27.12
CA ASP A 154 6.09 7.05 -28.56
C ASP A 154 7.29 6.24 -29.09
N GLU A 155 8.52 6.63 -28.73
CA GLU A 155 9.73 5.90 -29.14
C GLU A 155 9.80 4.49 -28.51
N LEU A 156 9.36 4.35 -27.26
CA LEU A 156 9.25 3.04 -26.60
C LEU A 156 8.23 2.13 -27.31
N ILE A 157 7.04 2.63 -27.60
CA ILE A 157 5.99 1.89 -28.32
C ILE A 157 6.50 1.50 -29.72
N LYS A 158 7.11 2.44 -30.44
CA LYS A 158 7.68 2.18 -31.78
C LYS A 158 8.74 1.08 -31.77
N LYS A 159 9.56 1.01 -30.71
CA LYS A 159 10.61 -0.01 -30.57
C LYS A 159 10.06 -1.39 -30.18
N TYR A 160 9.10 -1.44 -29.27
CA TYR A 160 8.66 -2.69 -28.62
C TYR A 160 7.26 -3.15 -29.02
N ASN A 161 6.54 -2.38 -29.83
CA ASN A 161 5.13 -2.54 -30.23
C ASN A 161 4.12 -2.49 -29.07
N LYS A 162 4.45 -3.07 -27.92
CA LYS A 162 3.67 -3.01 -26.69
C LYS A 162 4.59 -2.88 -25.48
N VAL A 163 4.29 -1.90 -24.62
CA VAL A 163 5.08 -1.54 -23.45
C VAL A 163 4.19 -1.48 -22.24
N ILE A 164 4.65 -2.09 -21.14
CA ILE A 164 4.00 -1.98 -19.83
C ILE A 164 4.86 -1.07 -18.94
N ILE A 165 4.28 0.02 -18.47
CA ILE A 165 4.89 0.88 -17.47
C ILE A 165 4.26 0.56 -16.12
N ILE A 166 5.07 0.23 -15.12
CA ILE A 166 4.61 0.04 -13.74
C ILE A 166 5.15 1.17 -12.89
N ILE A 167 4.26 1.93 -12.27
CA ILE A 167 4.56 3.04 -11.36
C ILE A 167 4.20 2.60 -9.94
N ASP A 168 5.21 2.32 -9.14
CA ASP A 168 5.10 1.90 -7.74
C ASP A 168 5.27 3.10 -6.79
N GLU A 169 4.77 2.96 -5.57
CA GLU A 169 4.79 3.96 -4.48
C GLU A 169 3.99 5.25 -4.69
N LEU A 170 3.18 5.34 -5.76
CA LEU A 170 2.22 6.44 -5.93
C LEU A 170 1.09 6.38 -4.88
N ASP A 171 0.93 5.26 -4.17
CA ASP A 171 -0.01 5.11 -3.05
C ASP A 171 0.40 5.84 -1.76
N LYS A 172 1.65 6.32 -1.68
CA LYS A 172 2.16 7.13 -0.58
C LYS A 172 1.79 8.61 -0.71
N GLU A 173 1.35 9.03 -1.90
CA GLU A 173 0.94 10.40 -2.19
C GLU A 173 -0.52 10.65 -1.80
N LYS A 174 -0.90 11.92 -1.64
CA LYS A 174 -2.29 12.27 -1.33
C LYS A 174 -3.19 11.93 -2.50
N LYS A 175 -4.37 11.38 -2.20
CA LYS A 175 -5.43 11.06 -3.17
C LYS A 175 -5.62 12.16 -4.23
N ARG A 176 -5.78 13.41 -3.79
CA ARG A 176 -6.03 14.56 -4.68
C ARG A 176 -4.88 14.76 -5.67
N ASP A 177 -3.64 14.73 -5.19
CA ASP A 177 -2.46 14.98 -6.02
C ASP A 177 -2.28 13.87 -7.06
N VAL A 178 -2.47 12.60 -6.64
CA VAL A 178 -2.47 11.43 -7.54
C VAL A 178 -3.48 11.60 -8.67
N LEU A 179 -4.72 11.96 -8.33
CA LEU A 179 -5.79 12.09 -9.33
C LEU A 179 -5.53 13.23 -10.31
N ILE A 180 -5.05 14.37 -9.83
CA ILE A 180 -4.74 15.49 -10.74
C ILE A 180 -3.60 15.10 -11.68
N VAL A 181 -2.54 14.44 -11.19
CA VAL A 181 -1.44 13.97 -12.07
C VAL A 181 -1.94 12.97 -13.11
N LEU A 182 -2.74 11.97 -12.70
CA LEU A 182 -3.20 10.96 -13.64
C LEU A 182 -4.15 11.54 -14.69
N ASP A 183 -5.03 12.47 -14.29
CA ASP A 183 -5.89 13.19 -15.23
C ASP A 183 -5.07 14.03 -16.22
N SER A 184 -4.08 14.76 -15.69
CA SER A 184 -3.27 15.67 -16.48
C SER A 184 -2.29 14.97 -17.41
N LEU A 185 -1.99 13.68 -17.20
CA LEU A 185 -1.17 12.82 -18.06
C LEU A 185 -1.97 11.81 -18.87
N LYS A 186 -3.30 11.85 -18.79
CA LYS A 186 -4.18 10.86 -19.43
C LYS A 186 -3.90 10.69 -20.92
N LEU A 187 -3.70 11.80 -21.65
CA LEU A 187 -3.46 11.76 -23.10
C LEU A 187 -2.11 11.13 -23.45
N GLU A 188 -1.09 11.39 -22.63
CA GLU A 188 0.26 10.88 -22.83
C GLU A 188 0.37 9.39 -22.46
N LEU A 189 -0.48 8.91 -21.55
CA LEU A 189 -0.45 7.55 -21.02
C LEU A 189 -1.51 6.60 -21.61
N GLN A 190 -2.60 7.11 -22.18
CA GLN A 190 -3.64 6.31 -22.83
C GLN A 190 -3.42 6.23 -24.35
N LYS A 191 -2.36 5.53 -24.76
CA LYS A 191 -1.99 5.33 -26.17
C LYS A 191 -1.99 3.86 -26.55
N GLU A 192 -2.37 3.56 -27.79
CA GLU A 192 -2.28 2.19 -28.32
C GLU A 192 -0.86 1.64 -28.18
N GLY A 193 -0.74 0.41 -27.67
CA GLY A 193 0.56 -0.20 -27.36
C GLY A 193 1.13 0.18 -25.98
N LEU A 194 0.43 0.99 -25.17
CA LEU A 194 0.88 1.39 -23.84
C LEU A 194 -0.12 1.02 -22.74
N ILE A 195 0.32 0.18 -21.81
CA ILE A 195 -0.42 -0.13 -20.58
C ILE A 195 0.35 0.43 -19.40
N VAL A 196 -0.35 1.15 -18.53
CA VAL A 196 0.24 1.74 -17.32
C VAL A 196 -0.43 1.11 -16.10
N ILE A 197 0.36 0.51 -15.22
CA ILE A 197 -0.09 -0.06 -13.95
C ILE A 197 0.43 0.84 -12.83
N VAL A 198 -0.47 1.39 -12.03
CA VAL A 198 -0.15 2.32 -10.93
C VAL A 198 -0.55 1.73 -9.59
N SER A 199 0.33 1.78 -8.59
CA SER A 199 -0.06 1.57 -7.19
C SER A 199 -0.87 2.77 -6.72
N LEU A 200 -2.08 2.57 -6.19
CA LEU A 200 -2.98 3.66 -5.84
C LEU A 200 -3.34 3.65 -4.34
N PRO A 201 -3.58 4.83 -3.73
CA PRO A 201 -4.13 4.92 -2.39
C PRO A 201 -5.47 4.20 -2.27
N TYR A 202 -5.71 3.50 -1.16
CA TYR A 202 -6.97 2.78 -0.93
C TYR A 202 -8.21 3.68 -0.96
N SER A 203 -8.06 4.96 -0.61
CA SER A 203 -9.12 5.96 -0.71
C SER A 203 -9.64 6.17 -2.14
N ILE A 204 -8.82 5.97 -3.18
CA ILE A 204 -9.25 6.01 -4.59
C ILE A 204 -10.18 4.84 -4.89
N TYR A 205 -9.88 3.64 -4.39
CA TYR A 205 -10.74 2.48 -4.63
C TYR A 205 -12.14 2.65 -4.04
N ARG A 206 -12.26 3.24 -2.85
CA ARG A 206 -13.56 3.52 -2.22
C ARG A 206 -14.43 4.44 -3.08
N GLU A 207 -13.82 5.48 -3.66
CA GLU A 207 -14.50 6.40 -4.57
C GLU A 207 -14.85 5.72 -5.90
N TYR A 208 -13.89 5.00 -6.50
CA TYR A 208 -14.10 4.24 -7.74
C TYR A 208 -15.24 3.21 -7.64
N LYS A 209 -15.33 2.49 -6.51
CA LYS A 209 -16.42 1.53 -6.25
C LYS A 209 -17.78 2.24 -6.23
N ASN A 210 -17.83 3.45 -5.66
CA ASN A 210 -19.06 4.24 -5.63
C ASN A 210 -19.40 4.76 -7.02
N ASP A 211 -18.44 5.31 -7.77
CA ASP A 211 -18.63 5.80 -9.14
C ASP A 211 -19.23 4.71 -10.04
N ARG A 212 -18.69 3.48 -9.99
CA ARG A 212 -19.17 2.32 -10.77
C ARG A 212 -20.61 1.91 -10.45
N MET A 213 -21.12 2.26 -9.27
CA MET A 213 -22.49 1.94 -8.85
C MET A 213 -23.48 3.03 -9.28
N HIS A 214 -23.03 4.25 -9.60
CA HIS A 214 -23.89 5.31 -10.10
C HIS A 214 -24.21 5.04 -11.58
N ARG A 215 -25.42 4.53 -11.83
CA ARG A 215 -25.95 4.37 -13.19
C ARG A 215 -26.18 5.76 -13.79
N ASN A 216 -25.41 6.12 -14.82
CA ASN A 216 -25.61 7.23 -15.78
C ASN A 216 -24.67 8.44 -15.68
N GLU A 217 -23.70 8.46 -14.77
CA GLU A 217 -22.61 9.44 -14.79
C GLU A 217 -21.30 8.66 -14.81
N SER A 218 -20.56 8.67 -15.94
CA SER A 218 -19.18 8.18 -15.92
C SER A 218 -18.41 9.03 -14.91
N GLY A 219 -18.10 8.46 -13.75
CA GLY A 219 -17.35 9.16 -12.71
C GLY A 219 -16.02 9.66 -13.25
N ASN A 220 -15.49 10.75 -12.69
CA ASN A 220 -14.21 11.33 -13.13
C ASN A 220 -13.07 10.29 -13.11
N LEU A 221 -13.14 9.31 -12.21
CA LEU A 221 -12.15 8.25 -12.11
C LEU A 221 -12.20 7.25 -13.27
N GLU A 222 -13.38 6.93 -13.80
CA GLU A 222 -13.52 5.98 -14.92
C GLU A 222 -12.93 6.55 -16.21
N ASN A 223 -12.94 7.88 -16.34
CA ASN A 223 -12.32 8.57 -17.47
C ASN A 223 -10.80 8.41 -17.46
N ILE A 224 -10.18 8.22 -16.30
CA ILE A 224 -8.73 8.17 -16.13
C ILE A 224 -8.25 6.72 -16.01
N ILE A 225 -8.89 5.96 -15.11
CA ILE A 225 -8.50 4.60 -14.72
C ILE A 225 -9.52 3.62 -15.29
N LYS A 226 -9.06 2.73 -16.18
CA LYS A 226 -9.90 1.75 -16.87
C LYS A 226 -10.42 0.69 -15.91
N ASP A 227 -9.55 0.18 -15.04
CA ASP A 227 -9.91 -0.82 -14.03
C ASP A 227 -8.99 -0.75 -12.80
N ILE A 228 -9.45 -1.26 -11.66
CA ILE A 228 -8.69 -1.35 -10.42
C ILE A 228 -8.71 -2.78 -9.89
N ILE A 229 -7.53 -3.37 -9.77
CA ILE A 229 -7.30 -4.64 -9.08
C ILE A 229 -7.15 -4.35 -7.59
N PHE A 230 -8.12 -4.82 -6.81
CA PHE A 230 -8.15 -4.65 -5.36
C PHE A 230 -7.50 -5.82 -4.64
N LEU A 231 -6.47 -5.54 -3.83
CA LEU A 231 -5.85 -6.49 -2.92
C LEU A 231 -6.61 -6.48 -1.59
N ARG A 232 -7.49 -7.47 -1.40
CA ARG A 232 -8.21 -7.67 -0.13
C ARG A 232 -7.27 -7.96 1.04
N GLU A 233 -7.75 -7.76 2.25
CA GLU A 233 -7.10 -8.26 3.47
C GLU A 233 -6.93 -9.77 3.43
N PHE A 234 -5.84 -10.26 4.01
CA PHE A 234 -5.64 -11.69 4.22
C PHE A 234 -6.53 -12.19 5.36
N THR A 235 -6.93 -13.44 5.28
CA THR A 235 -7.56 -14.16 6.39
C THR A 235 -6.51 -14.51 7.45
N SER A 236 -6.95 -14.78 8.69
CA SER A 236 -6.03 -15.19 9.76
C SER A 236 -5.25 -16.47 9.40
N SER A 237 -5.85 -17.41 8.67
CA SER A 237 -5.15 -18.61 8.18
C SER A 237 -4.07 -18.26 7.16
N GLU A 238 -4.33 -17.34 6.24
CA GLU A 238 -3.33 -16.88 5.27
C GLU A 238 -2.18 -16.13 5.95
N ILE A 239 -2.45 -15.29 6.95
CA ILE A 239 -1.39 -14.63 7.73
C ILE A 239 -0.55 -15.67 8.49
N LYS A 240 -1.19 -16.67 9.12
CA LYS A 240 -0.49 -17.77 9.78
C LYS A 240 0.42 -18.51 8.79
N GLU A 241 -0.06 -18.81 7.59
CA GLU A 241 0.75 -19.42 6.53
C GLU A 241 1.92 -18.52 6.09
N ILE A 242 1.70 -17.22 5.95
CA ILE A 242 2.76 -16.24 5.64
C ILE A 242 3.86 -16.30 6.71
N LEU A 243 3.50 -16.32 7.99
CA LEU A 243 4.44 -16.41 9.10
C LEU A 243 5.21 -17.74 9.08
N ILE A 244 4.52 -18.86 8.87
CA ILE A 244 5.15 -20.19 8.76
C ILE A 244 6.18 -20.22 7.63
N LYS A 245 5.79 -19.76 6.42
CA LYS A 245 6.69 -19.72 5.26
C LYS A 245 7.87 -18.78 5.47
N ARG A 246 7.71 -17.70 6.25
CA ARG A 246 8.80 -16.77 6.57
C ARG A 246 9.77 -17.35 7.59
N LEU A 247 9.26 -17.89 8.69
CA LEU A 247 10.06 -18.44 9.79
C LEU A 247 10.80 -19.73 9.42
N LYS A 248 10.19 -20.61 8.60
CA LYS A 248 10.79 -21.88 8.11
C LYS A 248 11.44 -22.70 9.22
N GLU A 249 12.76 -22.77 9.22
CA GLU A 249 13.62 -23.53 10.14
C GLU A 249 13.55 -23.00 11.57
N HIS A 250 12.96 -21.82 11.78
CA HIS A 250 12.78 -21.19 13.08
C HIS A 250 11.35 -21.29 13.60
N ILE A 251 10.49 -22.08 12.94
CA ILE A 251 9.08 -22.21 13.34
C ILE A 251 8.92 -22.80 14.74
N ASP A 252 9.81 -23.71 15.14
CA ASP A 252 9.80 -24.37 16.45
C ASP A 252 9.99 -23.41 17.63
N PHE A 253 10.43 -22.16 17.35
CA PHE A 253 10.51 -21.11 18.36
C PHE A 253 9.12 -20.64 18.82
N PHE A 254 8.07 -20.90 18.05
CA PHE A 254 6.69 -20.55 18.35
C PHE A 254 5.84 -21.82 18.49
N ASP A 255 4.93 -21.85 19.46
CA ASP A 255 3.82 -22.80 19.40
C ASP A 255 2.76 -22.38 18.37
N ASP A 256 1.92 -23.34 17.97
CA ASP A 256 0.92 -23.13 16.91
C ASP A 256 -0.12 -22.05 17.28
N LYS A 257 -0.54 -22.04 18.55
CA LYS A 257 -1.50 -21.07 19.08
C LYS A 257 -0.94 -19.65 19.12
N SER A 258 0.35 -19.48 19.39
CA SER A 258 1.02 -18.17 19.34
C SER A 258 0.91 -17.55 17.95
N LEU A 259 1.11 -18.36 16.90
CA LEU A 259 0.98 -17.88 15.53
C LEU A 259 -0.46 -17.52 15.19
N GLU A 260 -1.45 -18.25 15.73
CA GLU A 260 -2.87 -17.90 15.58
C GLU A 260 -3.20 -16.56 16.23
N LEU A 261 -2.67 -16.29 17.42
CA LEU A 261 -2.86 -15.01 18.10
C LEU A 261 -2.22 -13.85 17.34
N ILE A 262 -1.01 -14.04 16.80
CA ILE A 262 -0.33 -13.05 15.96
C ILE A 262 -1.12 -12.80 14.67
N ALA A 263 -1.63 -13.87 14.06
CA ALA A 263 -2.43 -13.75 12.85
C ALA A 263 -3.74 -13.00 13.10
N ASP A 264 -4.47 -13.31 14.17
CA ASP A 264 -5.69 -12.60 14.56
C ASP A 264 -5.42 -11.13 14.90
N PHE A 265 -4.33 -10.85 15.63
CA PHE A 265 -3.90 -9.49 15.96
C PHE A 265 -3.67 -8.60 14.72
N SER A 266 -3.16 -9.19 13.63
CA SER A 266 -2.77 -8.46 12.43
C SER A 266 -3.93 -7.91 11.61
N ASP A 267 -5.16 -8.37 11.88
CA ASP A 267 -6.35 -8.05 11.09
C ASP A 267 -6.15 -8.28 9.58
N GLY A 268 -5.35 -9.29 9.20
CA GLY A 268 -5.12 -9.59 7.79
C GLY A 268 -4.06 -8.73 7.10
N ASN A 269 -3.32 -7.91 7.84
CA ASN A 269 -2.22 -7.11 7.34
C ASN A 269 -0.85 -7.78 7.62
N PRO A 270 -0.10 -8.23 6.59
CA PRO A 270 1.20 -8.88 6.79
C PRO A 270 2.23 -8.00 7.51
N ARG A 271 2.23 -6.70 7.25
CA ARG A 271 3.14 -5.75 7.92
C ARG A 271 2.92 -5.75 9.43
N ASP A 272 1.67 -5.72 9.86
CA ASP A 272 1.32 -5.73 11.28
C ASP A 272 1.68 -7.07 11.92
N ALA A 273 1.45 -8.19 11.22
CA ALA A 273 1.85 -9.52 11.66
C ALA A 273 3.37 -9.61 11.87
N PHE A 274 4.17 -9.11 10.93
CA PHE A 274 5.62 -9.07 11.04
C PHE A 274 6.11 -8.17 12.16
N TRP A 275 5.52 -6.98 12.29
CA TRP A 275 5.86 -6.02 13.34
C TRP A 275 5.63 -6.60 14.74
N ILE A 276 4.44 -7.16 15.00
CA ILE A 276 4.13 -7.71 16.32
C ILE A 276 4.98 -8.97 16.61
N THR A 277 5.24 -9.79 15.59
CA THR A 277 6.14 -10.95 15.71
C THR A 277 7.55 -10.51 16.12
N GLN A 278 8.10 -9.48 15.47
CA GLN A 278 9.41 -8.93 15.84
C GLN A 278 9.42 -8.42 17.28
N LYS A 279 8.39 -7.67 17.70
CA LYS A 279 8.29 -7.18 19.09
C LYS A 279 8.30 -8.31 20.10
N ILE A 280 7.52 -9.37 19.85
CA ILE A 280 7.48 -10.57 20.71
C ILE A 280 8.85 -11.26 20.75
N ILE A 281 9.51 -11.41 19.61
CA ILE A 281 10.86 -12.00 19.56
C ILE A 281 11.83 -11.17 20.39
N PHE A 282 11.90 -9.85 20.18
CA PHE A 282 12.83 -8.99 20.92
C PHE A 282 12.65 -9.12 22.45
N GLU A 283 11.41 -9.15 22.91
CA GLU A 283 11.11 -9.28 24.33
C GLU A 283 11.38 -10.69 24.87
N ALA A 284 11.06 -11.73 24.10
CA ALA A 284 11.43 -13.10 24.46
C ALA A 284 12.96 -13.25 24.60
N LEU A 285 13.72 -12.62 23.70
CA LEU A 285 15.19 -12.65 23.73
C LEU A 285 15.78 -11.85 24.87
N SER A 286 15.23 -10.69 25.22
CA SER A 286 15.69 -9.91 26.38
C SER A 286 15.54 -10.71 27.69
N GLN A 287 14.51 -11.56 27.75
CA GLN A 287 14.22 -12.44 28.88
C GLN A 287 14.84 -13.85 28.76
N LYS A 288 15.65 -14.11 27.73
CA LYS A 288 16.29 -15.41 27.44
C LYS A 288 15.30 -16.58 27.31
N ILE A 289 14.09 -16.30 26.82
CA ILE A 289 13.06 -17.28 26.55
C ILE A 289 13.41 -18.06 25.29
N ILE A 290 13.33 -19.39 25.38
CA ILE A 290 13.70 -20.33 24.31
C ILE A 290 12.52 -20.80 23.47
N ARG A 291 11.28 -20.54 23.91
CA ARG A 291 10.05 -20.89 23.21
C ARG A 291 8.94 -19.89 23.56
N ILE A 292 8.30 -19.36 22.53
CA ILE A 292 7.17 -18.44 22.64
C ILE A 292 5.89 -19.26 22.67
N ASP A 293 5.16 -19.16 23.79
CA ASP A 293 3.88 -19.82 24.01
C ASP A 293 2.70 -18.84 23.99
N GLU A 294 1.48 -19.40 23.94
CA GLU A 294 0.24 -18.64 23.92
C GLU A 294 0.17 -17.60 25.06
N LYS A 295 0.61 -17.98 26.26
CA LYS A 295 0.51 -17.13 27.46
C LYS A 295 1.42 -15.92 27.34
N LEU A 296 2.67 -16.13 26.91
CA LEU A 296 3.64 -15.07 26.70
C LEU A 296 3.13 -14.08 25.65
N VAL A 297 2.66 -14.59 24.49
CA VAL A 297 2.13 -13.73 23.42
C VAL A 297 0.98 -12.87 23.92
N ARG A 298 0.01 -13.44 24.64
CA ARG A 298 -1.11 -12.70 25.22
C ARG A 298 -0.64 -11.59 26.15
N THR A 299 0.29 -11.90 27.06
CA THR A 299 0.82 -10.91 28.01
C THR A 299 1.55 -9.77 27.29
N LEU A 300 2.39 -10.09 26.32
CA LEU A 300 3.16 -9.10 25.57
C LEU A 300 2.27 -8.22 24.70
N MET A 301 1.34 -8.81 23.96
CA MET A 301 0.35 -8.04 23.19
C MET A 301 -0.48 -7.13 24.09
N ARG A 302 -0.91 -7.59 25.26
CA ARG A 302 -1.59 -6.74 26.25
C ARG A 302 -0.80 -5.50 26.62
N ASN A 303 0.49 -5.68 26.92
CA ASN A 303 1.36 -4.59 27.33
C ASN A 303 1.59 -3.60 26.17
N ILE A 304 1.89 -4.12 24.98
CA ILE A 304 2.09 -3.35 23.75
C ILE A 304 0.83 -2.52 23.44
N VAL A 305 -0.34 -3.16 23.42
CA VAL A 305 -1.59 -2.47 23.09
C VAL A 305 -1.94 -1.41 24.14
N LYS A 306 -1.74 -1.68 25.43
CA LYS A 306 -1.94 -0.68 26.49
C LYS A 306 -1.06 0.56 26.26
N GLU A 307 0.19 0.38 25.87
CA GLU A 307 1.10 1.50 25.60
C GLU A 307 0.55 2.44 24.51
N TYR A 308 0.04 1.89 23.39
CA TYR A 308 -0.46 2.68 22.27
C TYR A 308 -1.89 3.20 22.44
N LEU A 309 -2.78 2.39 23.03
CA LEU A 309 -4.21 2.71 23.08
C LEU A 309 -4.64 3.41 24.37
N ASN A 310 -3.75 3.59 25.36
CA ASN A 310 -4.00 4.48 26.49
C ASN A 310 -4.30 5.93 26.06
N GLU A 311 -3.87 6.33 24.86
CA GLU A 311 -4.17 7.65 24.28
C GLU A 311 -5.62 7.77 23.76
N ILE A 312 -6.29 6.64 23.48
CA ILE A 312 -7.68 6.64 22.99
C ILE A 312 -8.64 6.68 24.18
N SER A 313 -9.11 7.88 24.52
CA SER A 313 -10.15 8.06 25.54
C SER A 313 -11.52 7.64 25.01
N LEU A 314 -12.09 6.58 25.59
CA LEU A 314 -13.43 6.10 25.32
C LEU A 314 -14.35 6.33 26.52
N THR A 315 -15.56 6.80 26.26
CA THR A 315 -16.63 6.87 27.26
C THR A 315 -17.05 5.47 27.71
N GLU A 316 -17.61 5.34 28.91
CA GLU A 316 -18.14 4.05 29.41
C GLU A 316 -19.16 3.44 28.45
N LYS A 317 -20.01 4.26 27.81
CA LYS A 317 -20.96 3.76 26.80
C LYS A 317 -20.26 3.20 25.56
N GLN A 318 -19.16 3.81 25.10
CA GLN A 318 -18.38 3.28 23.99
C GLN A 318 -17.68 1.97 24.36
N LYS A 319 -17.19 1.83 25.59
CA LYS A 319 -16.58 0.57 26.06
C LYS A 319 -17.57 -0.59 26.04
N THR A 320 -18.86 -0.36 26.28
CA THR A 320 -19.89 -1.42 26.18
C THR A 320 -20.08 -1.98 24.76
N PHE A 321 -19.57 -1.31 23.74
CA PHE A 321 -19.54 -1.80 22.36
C PHE A 321 -18.29 -2.64 22.03
N ILE A 322 -17.31 -2.72 22.93
CA ILE A 322 -16.11 -3.55 22.79
C ILE A 322 -16.38 -4.88 23.49
N ASP A 323 -17.25 -5.67 22.89
CA ASP A 323 -17.70 -6.96 23.40
C ASP A 323 -17.78 -7.95 22.24
N GLU A 324 -16.99 -9.02 22.30
CA GLU A 324 -16.91 -10.04 21.23
C GLU A 324 -18.26 -10.65 20.89
N SER A 325 -19.20 -10.76 21.83
CA SER A 325 -20.52 -11.34 21.57
C SER A 325 -21.40 -10.51 20.61
N LEU A 326 -21.05 -9.23 20.39
CA LEU A 326 -21.74 -8.37 19.44
C LEU A 326 -21.31 -8.67 17.99
N TYR A 327 -20.11 -9.20 17.80
CA TYR A 327 -19.44 -9.37 16.49
C TYR A 327 -19.23 -10.85 16.16
N PRO A 328 -18.87 -11.19 14.91
CA PRO A 328 -19.00 -10.38 13.71
C PRO A 328 -20.47 -10.20 13.28
N GLY A 329 -20.73 -9.25 12.37
CA GLY A 329 -22.05 -9.07 11.76
C GLY A 329 -22.18 -7.84 10.88
N SER A 330 -23.38 -7.61 10.35
CA SER A 330 -23.72 -6.34 9.67
C SER A 330 -23.86 -5.20 10.69
N ARG A 331 -23.80 -3.95 10.20
CA ARG A 331 -23.99 -2.75 11.05
C ARG A 331 -25.32 -2.82 11.80
N GLU A 332 -26.40 -3.18 11.11
CA GLU A 332 -27.74 -3.31 11.68
C GLU A 332 -27.82 -4.40 12.76
N GLU A 333 -27.20 -5.56 12.52
CA GLU A 333 -27.17 -6.65 13.48
C GLU A 333 -26.43 -6.28 14.76
N ILE A 334 -25.23 -5.71 14.62
CA ILE A 334 -24.39 -5.29 15.75
C ILE A 334 -25.10 -4.21 16.56
N VAL A 335 -25.63 -3.18 15.89
CA VAL A 335 -26.35 -2.10 16.56
C VAL A 335 -27.60 -2.62 17.27
N LYS A 336 -28.36 -3.53 16.65
CA LYS A 336 -29.56 -4.14 17.28
C LYS A 336 -29.19 -4.97 18.51
N LYS A 337 -28.12 -5.79 18.43
CA LYS A 337 -27.59 -6.54 19.58
C LYS A 337 -27.17 -5.58 20.69
N ALA A 338 -26.42 -4.53 20.38
CA ALA A 338 -25.94 -3.55 21.34
C ALA A 338 -27.09 -2.78 22.02
N ILE A 339 -28.13 -2.37 21.28
CA ILE A 339 -29.33 -1.73 21.85
C ILE A 339 -30.02 -2.67 22.84
N SER A 340 -30.22 -3.94 22.46
CA SER A 340 -30.90 -4.92 23.31
C SER A 340 -30.12 -5.23 24.59
N LYS A 341 -28.79 -5.31 24.50
CA LYS A 341 -27.90 -5.69 25.60
C LYS A 341 -27.60 -4.52 26.54
N ASN A 342 -27.32 -3.35 25.97
CA ASN A 342 -26.80 -2.19 26.71
C ASN A 342 -27.87 -1.12 26.98
N LYS A 343 -29.14 -1.34 26.56
CA LYS A 343 -30.28 -0.43 26.73
C LYS A 343 -29.99 0.99 26.22
N LEU A 344 -29.31 1.09 25.08
CA LEU A 344 -28.92 2.38 24.48
C LEU A 344 -29.98 2.88 23.49
N PRO A 345 -30.24 4.20 23.41
CA PRO A 345 -31.05 4.77 22.34
C PRO A 345 -30.46 4.46 20.97
N ARG A 346 -31.32 4.25 19.96
CA ARG A 346 -30.89 3.86 18.62
C ARG A 346 -29.89 4.84 17.99
N SER A 347 -30.17 6.14 18.04
CA SER A 347 -29.27 7.17 17.49
C SER A 347 -27.89 7.16 18.17
N THR A 348 -27.86 6.98 19.49
CA THR A 348 -26.62 6.85 20.26
C THR A 348 -25.84 5.59 19.86
N ALA A 349 -26.52 4.47 19.64
CA ALA A 349 -25.89 3.23 19.24
C ALA A 349 -25.22 3.32 17.85
N TYR A 350 -25.87 3.97 16.88
CA TYR A 350 -25.27 4.24 15.57
C TYR A 350 -24.08 5.21 15.68
N SER A 351 -24.22 6.29 16.45
CA SER A 351 -23.12 7.25 16.66
C SER A 351 -21.90 6.62 17.34
N ILE A 352 -22.11 5.72 18.32
CA ILE A 352 -21.03 4.96 18.95
C ILE A 352 -20.37 4.03 17.92
N PHE A 353 -21.15 3.30 17.14
CA PHE A 353 -20.63 2.41 16.10
C PHE A 353 -19.75 3.18 15.11
N ASP A 354 -20.24 4.31 14.58
CA ASP A 354 -19.51 5.13 13.61
C ASP A 354 -18.23 5.69 14.22
N ARG A 355 -18.29 6.14 15.47
CA ARG A 355 -17.11 6.63 16.18
C ARG A 355 -16.06 5.52 16.39
N LEU A 356 -16.49 4.30 16.72
CA LEU A 356 -15.57 3.18 16.91
C LEU A 356 -14.98 2.68 15.58
N LEU A 357 -15.74 2.79 14.49
CA LEU A 357 -15.25 2.54 13.13
C LEU A 357 -14.20 3.60 12.72
N GLU A 358 -14.46 4.88 12.98
CA GLU A 358 -13.49 5.97 12.73
C GLU A 358 -12.19 5.78 13.52
N LEU A 359 -12.28 5.30 14.76
CA LEU A 359 -11.12 5.04 15.62
C LEU A 359 -10.38 3.74 15.26
N GLY A 360 -10.87 2.96 14.29
CA GLY A 360 -10.28 1.67 13.90
C GLY A 360 -10.44 0.57 14.95
N ILE A 361 -11.33 0.76 15.92
CA ILE A 361 -11.66 -0.26 16.94
C ILE A 361 -12.57 -1.34 16.34
N ILE A 362 -13.51 -0.91 15.52
CA ILE A 362 -14.29 -1.76 14.64
C ILE A 362 -13.67 -1.65 13.25
N ILE A 363 -13.55 -2.78 12.56
CA ILE A 363 -13.08 -2.82 11.18
C ILE A 363 -14.09 -3.57 10.30
N GLU A 364 -14.14 -3.20 9.03
CA GLU A 364 -14.94 -3.89 8.01
C GLU A 364 -14.02 -4.80 7.20
N GLN A 365 -14.39 -6.07 7.08
CA GLN A 365 -13.72 -7.03 6.21
C GLN A 365 -14.75 -7.80 5.40
N ASN A 366 -14.64 -7.72 4.07
CA ASN A 366 -15.55 -8.38 3.13
C ASN A 366 -17.04 -8.10 3.43
N GLY A 367 -17.38 -6.85 3.78
CA GLY A 367 -18.76 -6.43 4.08
C GLY A 367 -19.28 -6.86 5.46
N THR A 368 -18.42 -7.42 6.32
CA THR A 368 -18.76 -7.80 7.69
C THR A 368 -17.93 -6.99 8.67
N TYR A 369 -18.57 -6.45 9.71
CA TYR A 369 -17.88 -5.71 10.77
C TYR A 369 -17.46 -6.65 11.90
N LYS A 370 -16.24 -6.43 12.43
CA LYS A 370 -15.69 -7.15 13.57
C LYS A 370 -14.86 -6.22 14.45
N LEU A 371 -14.57 -6.64 15.69
CA LEU A 371 -13.55 -5.98 16.51
C LEU A 371 -12.18 -6.21 15.89
N SER A 372 -11.36 -5.16 15.86
CA SER A 372 -9.94 -5.29 15.53
C SER A 372 -9.27 -6.25 16.51
N GLY A 373 -8.45 -7.16 15.98
CA GLY A 373 -7.64 -8.08 16.77
C GLY A 373 -6.72 -7.34 17.76
N LYS A 374 -6.32 -6.10 17.44
CA LYS A 374 -5.53 -5.24 18.34
C LYS A 374 -6.29 -4.90 19.61
N VAL A 375 -7.61 -4.65 19.51
CA VAL A 375 -8.43 -4.19 20.64
C VAL A 375 -8.84 -5.33 21.57
N LYS A 376 -8.93 -6.58 21.06
CA LYS A 376 -9.26 -7.75 21.89
C LYS A 376 -8.37 -7.86 23.13
N TYR A 377 -7.10 -7.47 23.04
CA TYR A 377 -6.16 -7.59 24.14
C TYR A 377 -6.29 -6.49 25.21
N LEU A 378 -7.06 -5.42 25.00
CA LEU A 378 -7.24 -4.37 26.02
C LEU A 378 -8.30 -4.70 27.06
N TYR A 379 -9.45 -5.19 26.60
CA TYR A 379 -10.69 -5.19 27.37
C TYR A 379 -11.22 -6.60 27.66
N ILE A 380 -10.57 -7.63 27.10
CA ILE A 380 -10.82 -9.06 27.31
C ILE A 380 -9.56 -9.66 27.91
#